data_AF-A0A351UNR9-F1
#
_entry.id   AF-A0A351UNR9-F1
#
_cell.length_a   1.000
_cell.length_b   1.000
_cell.length_c   1.000
_cell.angle_alpha   90.00
_cell.angle_beta   90.00
_cell.angle_gamma   90.00
#
_symmetry.space_group_name_H-M   'P 1'
#
loop_
_entity.id
_entity.type
_entity.pdbx_description
1 polymer ?
#
loop_
_entity_poly.entity_id
_entity_poly.type
_entity_poly.pdbx_seq_one_letter_code
_entity_poly.pdbx_strand_id
1 'polypeptide(L)'
;MKNTESERPFLLSKDVLDTTNSVAWFFMDAFWMLGLPGTGVFFIFPTVLTGLGLLYIEKRPAVLKINLAINCWIWMNTMWMLSDAFRMPGLMLYAKLIFGAGVLFMLAALLQSGNIRETFSHFRRFRTFRWMDDSGRAC
;
A
#
# COMPACT_ATOMS: atom_id res chain seq x y z
N MET A 1 15.55 9.97 21.27
CA MET A 1 14.10 10.16 21.47
C MET A 1 13.43 10.08 20.11
N LYS A 2 12.68 9.01 19.83
CA LYS A 2 11.93 8.87 18.57
C LYS A 2 10.67 9.72 18.71
N ASN A 3 10.51 10.74 17.86
CA ASN A 3 9.31 11.58 17.81
C ASN A 3 8.10 10.71 17.41
N THR A 4 7.37 10.22 18.40
CA THR A 4 6.11 9.48 18.32
C THR A 4 4.90 10.42 18.34
N GLU A 5 5.02 11.61 17.71
CA GLU A 5 4.02 12.68 17.85
C GLU A 5 3.12 12.90 16.62
N SER A 6 3.23 12.09 15.56
CA SER A 6 2.40 12.29 14.36
C SER A 6 1.50 11.12 13.97
N GLU A 7 1.41 10.07 14.77
CA GLU A 7 0.52 8.94 14.50
C GLU A 7 -0.77 9.13 15.31
N ARG A 8 -1.92 9.17 14.63
CA ARG A 8 -3.20 9.11 15.34
C ARG A 8 -3.31 7.72 15.98
N PRO A 9 -3.92 7.58 17.17
CA PRO A 9 -4.19 6.27 17.76
C PRO A 9 -5.22 5.55 16.87
N PHE A 10 -4.72 4.81 15.89
CA PHE A 10 -5.51 3.85 15.14
C PHE A 10 -5.33 2.49 15.80
N LEU A 11 -6.38 1.67 15.76
CA LEU A 11 -6.39 0.34 16.40
C LEU A 11 -5.33 -0.62 15.85
N LEU A 12 -4.73 -0.32 14.69
CA LEU A 12 -3.76 -1.15 14.00
C LEU A 12 -2.47 -0.37 13.73
N SER A 13 -1.33 -1.01 13.99
CA SER A 13 -0.01 -0.46 13.70
C SER A 13 0.17 -0.29 12.19
N LYS A 14 0.85 0.78 11.76
CA LYS A 14 1.09 1.08 10.33
C LYS A 14 1.67 -0.11 9.57
N ASP A 15 2.65 -0.79 10.15
CA ASP A 15 3.32 -1.94 9.54
C ASP A 15 2.34 -3.10 9.29
N VAL A 16 1.38 -3.30 10.21
CA VAL A 16 0.34 -4.32 10.06
C VAL A 16 -0.64 -3.93 8.95
N LEU A 17 -0.99 -2.65 8.86
CA LEU A 17 -1.92 -2.15 7.85
C LEU A 17 -1.32 -2.22 6.44
N ASP A 18 -0.03 -1.91 6.29
CA ASP A 18 0.72 -2.02 5.04
C ASP A 18 0.87 -3.49 4.60
N THR A 19 1.19 -4.37 5.55
CA THR A 19 1.24 -5.83 5.29
C THR A 19 -0.13 -6.37 4.90
N THR A 20 -1.19 -5.96 5.62
CA THR A 20 -2.56 -6.40 5.32
C THR A 20 -3.02 -5.90 3.96
N ASN A 21 -2.73 -4.64 3.63
CA ASN A 21 -3.03 -4.08 2.31
C ASN A 21 -2.34 -4.85 1.19
N SER A 22 -1.03 -5.08 1.33
CA SER A 22 -0.23 -5.82 0.34
C SER A 22 -0.72 -7.26 0.16
N VAL A 23 -1.05 -7.94 1.26
CA VAL A 23 -1.59 -9.31 1.23
C VAL A 23 -2.98 -9.35 0.61
N ALA A 24 -3.87 -8.46 1.03
CA ALA A 24 -5.24 -8.38 0.48
C ALA A 24 -5.21 -8.08 -1.03
N TRP A 25 -4.35 -7.16 -1.44
CA TRP A 25 -4.16 -6.83 -2.85
C TRP A 25 -3.58 -8.01 -3.64
N PHE A 26 -2.58 -8.72 -3.10
CA PHE A 26 -2.04 -9.92 -3.74
C PHE A 26 -3.11 -11.00 -3.95
N PHE A 27 -3.92 -11.28 -2.93
CA PHE A 27 -5.02 -12.24 -3.05
C PHE A 27 -6.09 -11.78 -4.04
N MET A 28 -6.43 -10.49 -4.03
CA MET A 28 -7.36 -9.88 -4.97
C MET A 28 -6.94 -10.16 -6.43
N ASP A 29 -5.69 -9.85 -6.79
CA ASP A 29 -5.16 -10.09 -8.14
C ASP A 29 -5.00 -11.58 -8.45
N ALA A 30 -4.58 -12.41 -7.48
CA ALA A 30 -4.45 -13.85 -7.67
C ALA A 30 -5.79 -14.52 -7.97
N PHE A 31 -6.84 -14.21 -7.22
CA PHE A 31 -8.18 -14.76 -7.47
C PHE A 31 -8.78 -14.25 -8.79
N TRP A 32 -8.44 -13.01 -9.17
CA TRP A 32 -8.81 -12.47 -10.48
C TRP A 32 -8.17 -13.26 -11.62
N MET A 33 -6.85 -13.51 -11.53
CA MET A 33 -6.11 -14.29 -12.52
C MET A 33 -6.60 -15.74 -12.61
N LEU A 34 -7.05 -16.32 -11.50
CA LEU A 34 -7.66 -17.66 -11.46
C LEU A 34 -9.07 -17.71 -12.07
N GLY A 35 -9.60 -16.59 -12.56
CA GLY A 35 -10.93 -16.53 -13.16
C GLY A 35 -12.07 -16.62 -12.15
N LEU A 36 -11.81 -16.26 -10.89
CA LEU A 36 -12.80 -16.21 -9.81
C LEU A 36 -13.16 -14.74 -9.47
N PRO A 37 -13.90 -14.04 -10.36
CA PRO A 37 -14.15 -12.61 -10.20
C PRO A 37 -14.98 -12.28 -8.94
N GLY A 38 -15.86 -13.18 -8.50
CA GLY A 38 -16.65 -12.99 -7.27
C GLY A 38 -15.78 -12.90 -6.01
N THR A 39 -14.79 -13.78 -5.87
CA THR A 39 -13.85 -13.76 -4.75
C THR A 39 -12.90 -12.58 -4.85
N GLY A 40 -12.45 -12.24 -6.06
CA GLY A 40 -11.67 -11.02 -6.31
C GLY A 40 -12.39 -9.76 -5.84
N VAL A 41 -13.68 -9.62 -6.17
CA VAL A 41 -14.50 -8.47 -5.72
C VAL A 41 -14.66 -8.43 -4.20
N PHE A 42 -14.76 -9.58 -3.52
CA PHE A 42 -14.78 -9.61 -2.06
C PHE A 42 -13.50 -9.02 -1.44
N PHE A 43 -12.32 -9.31 -2.04
CA PHE A 43 -11.03 -8.79 -1.58
C PHE A 43 -10.77 -7.32 -1.95
N ILE A 44 -11.56 -6.72 -2.84
CA ILE A 44 -11.51 -5.26 -3.09
C ILE A 44 -11.82 -4.49 -1.80
N PHE A 45 -12.81 -4.92 -1.03
CA PHE A 45 -13.25 -4.23 0.18
C PHE A 45 -12.13 -4.08 1.23
N PRO A 46 -11.46 -5.15 1.70
CA PRO A 46 -10.34 -5.00 2.63
C PRO A 46 -9.16 -4.24 2.02
N THR A 47 -8.91 -4.35 0.71
CA THR A 47 -7.81 -3.63 0.04
C THR A 47 -8.05 -2.12 0.01
N VAL A 48 -9.25 -1.68 -0.35
CA VAL A 48 -9.61 -0.25 -0.35
C VAL A 48 -9.64 0.31 1.06
N LEU A 49 -10.22 -0.42 2.02
CA LEU A 49 -10.28 0.02 3.42
C LEU A 49 -8.89 0.20 4.03
N THR A 50 -8.00 -0.77 3.84
CA THR A 50 -6.62 -0.69 4.35
C THR A 50 -5.82 0.40 3.64
N GLY A 51 -6.02 0.59 2.33
CA GLY A 51 -5.37 1.66 1.55
C GLY A 51 -5.78 3.06 2.01
N LEU A 52 -7.08 3.28 2.27
CA LEU A 52 -7.59 4.53 2.84
C LEU A 52 -7.10 4.75 4.27
N GLY A 53 -7.03 3.69 5.08
CA GLY A 53 -6.44 3.75 6.41
C GLY A 53 -4.97 4.17 6.39
N LEU A 54 -4.19 3.69 5.43
CA LEU A 54 -2.79 4.09 5.22
C LEU A 54 -2.65 5.59 4.91
N LEU A 55 -3.57 6.14 4.11
CA LEU A 55 -3.62 7.56 3.79
C LEU A 55 -3.97 8.41 5.02
N TYR A 56 -4.82 7.89 5.91
CA TYR A 56 -5.30 8.62 7.08
C TYR A 56 -4.27 8.66 8.23
N ILE A 57 -3.50 7.59 8.42
CA ILE A 57 -2.50 7.49 9.50
C ILE A 57 -1.28 8.37 9.20
N GLU A 58 -0.86 8.45 7.94
CA GLU A 58 0.38 9.12 7.56
C GLU A 58 0.19 10.63 7.30
N LYS A 59 0.81 11.47 8.14
CA LYS A 59 0.77 12.94 7.98
C LYS A 59 1.98 13.51 7.25
N ARG A 60 3.05 12.73 7.04
CA ARG A 60 4.28 13.24 6.42
C ARG A 60 4.04 13.48 4.93
N PRO A 61 4.27 14.70 4.40
CA PRO A 61 3.91 15.05 3.02
C PRO A 61 4.65 14.21 1.98
N ALA A 62 5.90 13.80 2.26
CA ALA A 62 6.67 12.93 1.36
C ALA A 62 6.08 11.51 1.27
N VAL A 63 5.69 10.93 2.40
CA VAL A 63 5.12 9.57 2.46
C VAL A 63 3.66 9.57 2.00
N LEU A 64 2.91 10.64 2.28
CA LEU A 64 1.54 10.82 1.83
C LEU A 64 1.44 10.78 0.30
N LYS A 65 2.39 11.40 -0.44
CA LYS A 65 2.42 11.33 -1.91
C LYS A 65 2.59 9.91 -2.44
N ILE A 66 3.44 9.12 -1.80
CA ILE A 66 3.63 7.70 -2.14
C ILE A 66 2.35 6.91 -1.82
N ASN A 67 1.76 7.11 -0.64
CA ASN A 67 0.51 6.47 -0.25
C ASN A 67 -0.66 6.87 -1.16
N LEU A 68 -0.66 8.11 -1.67
CA LEU A 68 -1.65 8.60 -2.64
C LEU A 68 -1.46 7.90 -3.99
N ALA A 69 -0.22 7.74 -4.46
CA ALA A 69 0.07 7.00 -5.69
C ALA A 69 -0.37 5.53 -5.59
N ILE A 70 -0.09 4.87 -4.46
CA ILE A 70 -0.57 3.50 -4.18
C ILE A 70 -2.10 3.46 -4.13
N ASN A 71 -2.75 4.42 -3.48
CA ASN A 71 -4.22 4.50 -3.48
C ASN A 71 -4.79 4.69 -4.90
N CYS A 72 -4.21 5.56 -5.72
CA CYS A 72 -4.61 5.71 -7.12
C CYS A 72 -4.49 4.37 -7.87
N TRP A 73 -3.43 3.59 -7.61
CA TRP A 73 -3.30 2.26 -8.18
C TRP A 73 -4.42 1.33 -7.70
N ILE A 74 -4.66 1.22 -6.39
CA ILE A 74 -5.73 0.38 -5.84
C ILE A 74 -7.09 0.73 -6.46
N TRP A 75 -7.39 2.04 -6.59
CA TRP A 75 -8.63 2.51 -7.23
C TRP A 75 -8.70 2.16 -8.71
N MET A 76 -7.60 2.31 -9.46
CA MET A 76 -7.53 1.88 -10.86
C MET A 76 -7.82 0.38 -10.99
N ASN A 77 -7.15 -0.47 -10.20
CA ASN A 77 -7.35 -1.92 -10.22
C ASN A 77 -8.78 -2.30 -9.83
N THR A 78 -9.33 -1.65 -8.80
CA THR A 78 -10.71 -1.83 -8.37
C THR A 78 -11.70 -1.50 -9.50
N MET A 79 -11.53 -0.36 -10.16
CA MET A 79 -12.42 0.07 -11.26
C MET A 79 -12.28 -0.83 -12.48
N TRP A 80 -11.06 -1.32 -12.78
CA TRP A 80 -10.82 -2.28 -13.84
C TRP A 80 -11.52 -3.62 -13.57
N MET A 81 -11.33 -4.18 -12.38
CA MET A 81 -11.97 -5.43 -11.98
C MET A 81 -13.50 -5.29 -11.94
N LEU A 82 -14.04 -4.20 -11.39
CA LEU A 82 -15.48 -3.95 -11.40
C LEU A 82 -16.01 -3.79 -12.84
N SER A 83 -15.27 -3.13 -13.73
CA SER A 83 -15.65 -3.00 -15.13
C SER A 83 -15.80 -4.37 -15.81
N ASP A 84 -14.86 -5.27 -15.54
CA ASP A 84 -14.82 -6.60 -16.15
C ASP A 84 -15.82 -7.58 -15.49
N ALA A 85 -15.99 -7.53 -14.16
CA ALA A 85 -17.03 -8.30 -13.45
C ALA A 85 -18.46 -7.93 -13.87
N PHE A 86 -18.76 -6.64 -13.99
CA PHE A 86 -20.10 -6.15 -14.31
C PHE A 86 -20.31 -5.90 -15.81
N ARG A 87 -19.30 -6.16 -16.66
CA ARG A 87 -19.29 -5.87 -18.10
C ARG A 87 -19.70 -4.43 -18.44
N MET A 88 -19.29 -3.48 -17.60
CA MET A 88 -19.61 -2.06 -17.74
C MET A 88 -18.43 -1.30 -18.36
N PRO A 89 -18.49 -0.93 -19.65
CA PRO A 89 -17.37 -0.27 -20.33
C PRO A 89 -17.07 1.14 -19.80
N GLY A 90 -18.04 1.78 -19.13
CA GLY A 90 -17.84 3.10 -18.51
C GLY A 90 -16.78 3.08 -17.40
N LEU A 91 -16.75 2.03 -16.57
CA LEU A 91 -15.77 1.90 -15.49
C LEU A 91 -14.34 1.72 -16.03
N MET A 92 -14.18 1.08 -17.19
CA MET A 92 -12.89 0.93 -17.86
C MET A 92 -12.28 2.28 -18.22
N LEU A 93 -13.10 3.25 -18.64
CA LEU A 93 -12.62 4.60 -18.94
C LEU A 93 -12.11 5.30 -17.67
N TYR A 94 -12.84 5.20 -16.56
CA TYR A 94 -12.39 5.73 -15.27
C TYR A 94 -11.09 5.07 -14.81
N ALA A 95 -10.95 3.75 -14.96
CA ALA A 95 -9.71 3.05 -14.64
C ALA A 95 -8.52 3.62 -15.43
N LYS A 96 -8.67 3.84 -16.74
CA LYS A 96 -7.61 4.45 -17.58
C LYS A 96 -7.25 5.88 -17.16
N LEU A 97 -8.24 6.69 -16.77
CA LEU A 97 -7.98 8.05 -16.28
C LEU A 97 -7.22 8.03 -14.95
N ILE A 98 -7.62 7.16 -14.03
CA ILE A 98 -6.97 7.00 -12.72
C ILE A 98 -5.56 6.43 -12.88
N PHE A 99 -5.34 5.51 -13.83
CA PHE A 99 -4.01 5.02 -14.19
C PHE A 99 -3.08 6.17 -14.59
N GLY A 100 -3.53 7.03 -15.51
CA GLY A 100 -2.76 8.20 -15.94
C GLY A 100 -2.43 9.14 -14.77
N ALA A 101 -3.40 9.42 -13.91
CA ALA A 101 -3.18 10.22 -12.70
C ALA A 101 -2.18 9.55 -11.72
N GLY A 102 -2.30 8.24 -11.52
CA GLY A 102 -1.41 7.45 -10.66
C GLY A 102 0.04 7.46 -11.14
N VAL A 103 0.26 7.32 -12.46
CA VAL A 103 1.59 7.42 -13.07
C VAL A 103 2.18 8.82 -12.85
N LEU A 104 1.39 9.88 -13.04
CA LEU A 104 1.84 11.26 -12.78
C LEU A 104 2.25 11.46 -11.31
N PHE A 105 1.46 10.96 -10.36
CA PHE A 105 1.80 11.03 -8.94
C PHE A 105 3.04 10.21 -8.59
N MET A 106 3.20 9.02 -9.16
CA MET A 106 4.36 8.17 -8.95
C MET A 106 5.64 8.81 -9.50
N LEU A 107 5.58 9.37 -10.71
CA LEU A 107 6.69 10.11 -11.31
C LEU A 107 7.03 11.36 -10.49
N ALA A 108 6.02 12.11 -10.03
CA ALA A 108 6.25 13.27 -9.16
C ALA A 108 6.89 12.87 -7.83
N ALA A 109 6.49 11.75 -7.23
CA ALA A 109 7.11 11.20 -6.02
C ALA A 109 8.57 10.78 -6.27
N LEU A 110 8.85 10.12 -7.41
CA LEU A 110 10.19 9.72 -7.80
C LEU A 110 11.11 10.93 -8.02
N LEU A 111 10.64 11.95 -8.76
CA LEU A 111 11.39 13.18 -9.01
C LEU A 111 11.67 13.95 -7.71
N GLN A 112 10.70 13.99 -6.79
CA GLN A 112 10.89 14.59 -5.48
C GLN A 112 11.84 13.77 -4.58
N SER A 113 11.94 12.47 -4.79
CA SER A 113 12.85 11.57 -4.08
C SER A 113 14.31 11.62 -4.57
N GLY A 114 14.67 12.61 -5.41
CA GLY A 114 16.03 12.84 -5.93
C GLY A 114 17.15 12.92 -4.87
N ASN A 115 16.82 12.89 -3.58
CA ASN A 115 17.76 12.57 -2.50
C ASN A 115 17.70 11.07 -2.12
N ILE A 116 18.02 10.21 -3.09
CA ILE A 116 17.91 8.74 -3.09
C ILE A 116 18.56 8.08 -1.84
N ARG A 117 19.51 8.78 -1.20
CA ARG A 117 20.17 8.40 0.06
C ARG A 117 19.25 8.32 1.28
N GLU A 118 18.20 9.15 1.36
CA GLU A 118 17.26 9.09 2.49
C GLU A 118 16.22 7.99 2.33
N THR A 119 15.71 7.75 1.11
CA THR A 119 14.73 6.67 0.86
C THR A 119 15.33 5.27 1.10
N PHE A 120 16.61 5.06 0.74
CA PHE A 120 17.30 3.80 1.06
C PHE A 120 17.56 3.58 2.55
N SER A 121 17.50 4.62 3.39
CA SER A 121 17.61 4.45 4.85
C SER A 121 16.40 3.73 5.44
N HIS A 122 15.21 3.88 4.83
CA HIS A 122 14.00 3.16 5.23
C HIS A 122 14.04 1.68 4.81
N PHE A 123 14.64 1.36 3.66
CA PHE A 123 14.82 -0.04 3.22
C PHE A 123 15.99 -0.78 3.90
N ARG A 124 16.95 -0.08 4.52
CA ARG A 124 18.08 -0.71 5.22
C ARG A 124 17.71 -1.35 6.57
N ARG A 125 16.44 -1.28 6.99
CA ARG A 125 15.97 -1.77 8.29
C ARG A 125 15.84 -3.31 8.39
N PHE A 126 16.24 -4.06 7.36
CA PHE A 126 16.39 -5.53 7.44
C PHE A 126 17.79 -6.01 7.82
N ARG A 127 18.75 -5.12 8.10
CA ARG A 127 20.10 -5.51 8.53
C ARG A 127 20.35 -5.21 10.01
N THR A 128 19.64 -5.90 10.90
CA THR A 128 20.17 -6.37 12.20
C THR A 128 19.14 -7.24 12.91
N PHE A 129 18.98 -8.48 12.46
CA PHE A 129 18.69 -9.56 13.40
C PHE A 129 20.00 -9.84 14.15
N ARG A 130 20.36 -8.97 15.09
CA ARG A 130 21.43 -9.23 16.06
C ARG A 130 20.77 -9.99 17.21
N TRP A 131 20.54 -11.28 16.99
CA TRP A 131 20.49 -12.23 18.10
C TRP A 131 21.94 -12.46 18.52
N MET A 132 22.41 -11.63 19.45
CA MET A 132 23.53 -11.97 20.30
C MET A 132 22.92 -12.26 21.67
N ASP A 133 23.09 -13.51 22.08
CA ASP A 133 23.77 -13.85 23.32
C ASP A 133 23.09 -13.38 24.62
N ASP A 134 22.15 -14.18 25.11
CA ASP A 134 21.85 -14.27 26.55
C ASP A 134 21.10 -15.57 26.88
N SER A 135 21.70 -16.72 26.53
CA SER A 135 21.19 -18.04 26.94
C SER A 135 22.31 -18.95 27.44
N GLY A 136 23.21 -18.40 28.26
CA GLY A 136 24.34 -19.15 28.82
C GLY A 136 24.83 -18.70 30.19
N ARG A 137 24.09 -17.86 30.93
CA ARG A 137 24.33 -17.63 32.37
C ARG A 137 23.12 -18.07 33.18
N ALA A 138 23.05 -19.37 33.42
CA ALA A 138 22.39 -19.95 34.58
C ALA A 138 23.05 -21.30 34.90
N CYS A 139 23.54 -21.40 36.14
CA CYS A 139 24.25 -22.52 36.79
C CYS A 139 25.73 -22.70 36.45
#